data_AF-A0A151IDL3-F1
#
_entry.id   AF-A0A151IDL3-F1
#
_cell.length_a   1.000
_cell.length_b   1.000
_cell.length_c   1.000
_cell.angle_alpha   90.00
_cell.angle_beta   90.00
_cell.angle_gamma   90.00
#
_symmetry.space_group_name_H-M   'P 1'
#
loop_
_entity.id
_entity.type
_entity.pdbx_description
1 polymer ?
#
loop_
_entity_poly.entity_id
_entity_poly.type
_entity_poly.pdbx_seq_one_letter_code
_entity_poly.pdbx_strand_id
1 'polypeptide(L)'
;MKFPKLSKVFITLHSLLHSSATVKRIFSQRNLCKTKSRNKLSTETVTGIIHSKYLLKPACCYNFEVQPNLIKKINDYKLTYS
;
A
#
# COMPACT_ATOMS: atom_id res chain seq x y z
N MET A 1 25.80 14.61 -14.83
CA MET A 1 25.26 13.56 -15.73
C MET A 1 25.63 13.91 -17.16
N LYS A 2 26.31 13.01 -17.90
CA LYS A 2 26.86 13.29 -19.24
C LYS A 2 25.81 13.60 -20.33
N PHE A 3 24.53 13.26 -20.13
CA PHE A 3 23.44 13.58 -21.06
C PHE A 3 22.11 13.86 -20.31
N PRO A 4 21.77 15.13 -20.02
CA PRO A 4 20.63 15.46 -19.16
C PRO A 4 19.27 15.16 -19.80
N LYS A 5 19.12 15.38 -21.11
CA LYS A 5 17.86 15.10 -21.83
C LYS A 5 17.57 13.59 -21.93
N LEU A 6 18.59 12.80 -22.26
CA LEU A 6 18.47 11.35 -22.35
C LEU A 6 18.19 10.73 -20.97
N SER A 7 18.87 11.22 -19.93
CA SER A 7 18.64 10.75 -18.56
C SER A 7 17.20 11.02 -18.09
N LYS A 8 16.63 12.18 -18.41
CA LYS A 8 15.23 12.50 -18.07
C LYS A 8 14.25 11.54 -18.74
N VAL A 9 14.44 11.25 -20.03
CA VAL A 9 13.58 10.29 -20.75
C VAL A 9 13.69 8.89 -20.16
N PHE A 10 14.91 8.44 -19.88
CA PHE A 10 15.15 7.12 -19.29
C PHE A 10 14.52 6.98 -17.89
N ILE A 11 14.67 8.00 -17.04
CA ILE A 11 14.06 8.02 -15.70
C ILE A 11 12.53 7.97 -15.83
N THR A 12 11.93 8.81 -16.68
CA THR A 12 10.47 8.82 -16.87
C THR A 12 9.95 7.47 -17.36
N LEU A 13 10.63 6.86 -18.34
CA LEU A 13 10.27 5.54 -18.85
C LEU A 13 10.39 4.46 -17.77
N HIS A 14 11.48 4.49 -17.00
CA HIS A 14 11.70 3.55 -15.90
C HIS A 14 10.68 3.72 -14.78
N SER A 15 10.30 4.95 -14.43
CA SER A 15 9.24 5.25 -13.46
C SER A 15 7.88 4.73 -13.92
N LEU A 16 7.57 4.83 -15.22
CA LEU A 16 6.34 4.27 -15.78
C LEU A 16 6.32 2.74 -15.66
N LEU A 17 7.42 2.08 -16.02
CA LEU A 17 7.57 0.63 -15.90
C LEU A 17 7.46 0.17 -14.45
N HIS A 18 8.11 0.88 -13.52
CA HIS A 18 8.04 0.60 -12.08
C HIS A 18 6.61 0.75 -11.56
N SER A 19 5.92 1.83 -11.92
CA SER A 19 4.53 2.08 -11.51
C SER A 19 3.61 0.97 -12.02
N SER A 20 3.72 0.60 -13.31
CA SER A 20 2.94 -0.48 -13.91
C SER A 20 3.18 -1.84 -13.24
N ALA A 21 4.45 -2.19 -13.00
CA ALA A 21 4.81 -3.43 -12.31
C ALA A 21 4.30 -3.46 -10.85
N THR A 22 4.32 -2.31 -10.17
CA THR A 22 3.82 -2.17 -8.80
C THR A 22 2.32 -2.37 -8.74
N VAL A 23 1.56 -1.75 -9.65
CA VAL A 23 0.10 -1.96 -9.75
C VAL A 23 -0.23 -3.42 -10.03
N LYS A 24 0.48 -4.07 -10.96
CA LYS A 24 0.33 -5.51 -11.24
C LYS A 24 0.59 -6.37 -10.01
N ARG A 25 1.62 -6.04 -9.20
CA ARG A 25 1.91 -6.74 -7.94
C ARG A 25 0.79 -6.56 -6.91
N ILE A 26 0.22 -5.37 -6.78
CA ILE A 26 -0.92 -5.11 -5.89
C ILE A 26 -2.14 -5.91 -6.37
N PHE A 27 -2.40 -5.91 -7.67
CA PHE A 27 -3.52 -6.63 -8.26
C PHE A 27 -3.39 -8.15 -8.10
N SER A 28 -2.17 -8.70 -8.25
CA SER A 28 -1.87 -10.10 -7.95
C SER A 28 -2.15 -10.45 -6.49
N GLN A 29 -1.71 -9.63 -5.54
CA GLN A 29 -2.02 -9.84 -4.11
C GLN A 29 -3.52 -9.77 -3.82
N ARG A 30 -4.24 -8.83 -4.45
CA ARG A 30 -5.71 -8.76 -4.36
C ARG A 30 -6.35 -10.04 -4.91
N ASN A 31 -5.88 -10.54 -6.04
CA ASN A 31 -6.38 -11.76 -6.66
C ASN A 31 -6.14 -12.98 -5.76
N LEU A 32 -4.96 -13.11 -5.15
CA LEU A 32 -4.64 -14.16 -4.17
C LEU A 32 -5.54 -14.10 -2.92
N CYS A 33 -5.81 -12.90 -2.41
CA CYS A 33 -6.72 -12.71 -1.28
C CYS A 33 -8.16 -13.12 -1.64
N LYS A 34 -8.61 -12.79 -2.85
CA LYS A 34 -9.95 -13.14 -3.34
C LYS A 34 -10.14 -14.62 -3.65
N THR A 35 -9.12 -15.30 -4.19
CA THR A 35 -9.24 -16.66 -4.75
C THR A 35 -8.71 -17.79 -3.87
N LYS A 36 -7.65 -17.55 -3.09
CA LYS A 36 -6.96 -18.63 -2.36
C LYS A 36 -6.97 -18.48 -0.84
N SER A 37 -6.87 -17.26 -0.31
CA SER A 37 -6.64 -17.07 1.13
C SER A 37 -7.89 -16.80 1.96
N ARG A 38 -8.89 -16.07 1.43
CA ARG A 38 -10.05 -15.61 2.22
C ARG A 38 -11.34 -15.48 1.40
N ASN A 39 -11.70 -16.51 0.64
CA ASN A 39 -12.87 -16.55 -0.27
C ASN A 39 -13.99 -15.53 0.06
N LYS A 40 -14.28 -14.65 -0.90
CA LYS A 40 -15.43 -13.71 -0.90
C LYS A 40 -15.37 -12.53 0.10
N LEU A 41 -14.18 -12.02 0.46
CA LEU A 41 -14.08 -10.72 1.13
C LEU A 41 -14.56 -9.56 0.25
N SER A 42 -15.25 -8.59 0.88
CA SER A 42 -15.62 -7.33 0.24
C SER A 42 -14.36 -6.59 -0.21
N THR A 43 -14.49 -5.78 -1.27
CA THR A 43 -13.36 -5.05 -1.84
C THR A 43 -12.74 -4.09 -0.85
N GLU A 44 -13.55 -3.48 0.02
CA GLU A 44 -13.12 -2.57 1.08
C GLU A 44 -12.24 -3.28 2.10
N THR A 45 -12.64 -4.48 2.55
CA THR A 45 -11.85 -5.27 3.49
C THR A 45 -10.51 -5.72 2.89
N VAL A 46 -10.49 -6.11 1.60
CA VAL A 46 -9.24 -6.48 0.93
C VAL A 46 -8.30 -5.28 0.80
N THR A 47 -8.83 -4.10 0.49
CA THR A 47 -8.06 -2.84 0.45
C THR A 47 -7.47 -2.53 1.82
N GLY A 48 -8.26 -2.60 2.90
CA GLY A 48 -7.77 -2.43 4.27
C GLY A 48 -6.65 -3.40 4.63
N ILE A 49 -6.78 -4.69 4.30
CA ILE A 49 -5.74 -5.69 4.56
C ILE A 49 -4.44 -5.38 3.81
N ILE A 50 -4.52 -4.97 2.55
CA ILE A 50 -3.33 -4.62 1.76
C ILE A 50 -2.65 -3.38 2.34
N HIS A 51 -3.42 -2.35 2.72
CA HIS A 51 -2.88 -1.14 3.35
C HIS A 51 -2.21 -1.45 4.70
N SER A 52 -2.85 -2.24 5.56
CA SER A 52 -2.24 -2.65 6.84
C SER A 52 -0.97 -3.47 6.64
N LYS A 53 -0.92 -4.37 5.66
CA LYS A 53 0.31 -5.11 5.32
C LYS A 53 1.43 -4.19 4.82
N TYR A 54 1.08 -3.14 4.08
CA TYR A 54 2.06 -2.16 3.61
C TYR A 54 2.56 -1.25 4.74
N LEU A 55 1.67 -0.87 5.67
CA LEU A 55 2.03 -0.12 6.88
C LEU A 55 3.01 -0.93 7.76
N LEU A 56 2.79 -2.24 7.85
CA LEU A 56 3.60 -3.17 8.64
C LEU A 56 4.82 -3.73 7.87
N LYS A 57 5.10 -3.29 6.65
CA LYS A 57 6.23 -3.84 5.86
C LYS A 57 7.62 -3.72 6.51
N PRO A 58 7.94 -2.69 7.32
CA PRO A 58 9.25 -2.61 7.98
C PRO A 58 9.31 -3.32 9.34
N ALA A 59 8.18 -3.70 9.94
CA ALA A 59 8.14 -4.26 11.30
C ALA A 59 7.16 -5.43 11.38
N CYS A 60 7.57 -6.52 12.04
CA CYS A 60 6.61 -7.57 12.34
C CYS A 60 5.48 -7.02 13.23
N CYS A 61 4.28 -7.58 13.08
CA CYS A 61 3.06 -7.16 13.79
C CYS A 61 3.19 -7.06 15.31
N TYR A 62 4.19 -7.73 15.89
CA TYR A 62 4.48 -7.72 17.32
C TYR A 62 5.34 -6.53 17.80
N ASN A 63 6.11 -5.88 16.90
CA ASN A 63 7.00 -4.76 17.22
C ASN A 63 6.52 -3.44 16.58
N PHE A 64 5.23 -3.34 16.22
CA PHE A 64 4.71 -2.13 15.60
C PHE A 64 4.50 -1.04 16.66
N GLU A 65 5.43 -0.10 16.73
CA GLU A 65 5.27 1.10 17.55
C GLU A 65 4.28 2.06 16.87
N VAL A 66 3.08 2.14 17.45
CA VAL A 66 2.00 2.98 16.91
C VAL A 66 2.40 4.44 17.09
N GLN A 67 2.53 5.19 15.99
CA GLN A 67 2.80 6.62 16.07
C GLN A 67 1.68 7.34 16.84
N PRO A 68 1.99 8.23 17.79
CA PRO A 68 0.98 8.93 18.60
C PRO A 68 0.01 9.78 17.76
N ASN A 69 0.46 10.22 16.58
CA ASN A 69 -0.37 10.93 15.60
C ASN A 69 -1.48 10.05 15.00
N LEU A 70 -1.26 8.74 14.88
CA LEU A 70 -2.27 7.80 14.40
C LEU A 70 -3.34 7.60 15.47
N ILE A 71 -2.96 7.55 16.75
CA ILE A 71 -3.88 7.42 17.89
C ILE A 71 -4.82 8.63 17.95
N LYS A 72 -4.29 9.85 17.79
CA LYS A 72 -5.10 11.09 17.74
C LYS A 72 -6.15 11.03 16.63
N LYS A 73 -5.75 10.69 15.40
CA LYS A 73 -6.68 10.58 14.26
C LYS A 73 -7.75 9.51 14.45
N ILE A 74 -7.43 8.38 15.08
CA ILE A 74 -8.42 7.34 15.41
C ILE A 74 -9.45 7.88 16.42
N ASN A 75 -9.00 8.65 17.40
CA ASN A 75 -9.88 9.24 18.40
C ASN A 75 -10.81 10.31 17.78
N ASP A 76 -10.27 11.16 16.91
CA ASP A 76 -11.06 12.17 16.18
C ASP A 76 -12.14 11.52 15.29
N TYR A 77 -11.80 10.42 14.61
CA TYR A 77 -12.77 9.67 13.80
C TYR A 77 -13.84 9.00 14.65
N LYS A 78 -13.56 8.63 15.91
CA LYS A 78 -14.55 8.08 16.83
C LYS A 78 -15.56 9.13 17.31
N LEU A 79 -15.13 10.39 17.42
CA LEU A 79 -15.97 11.51 17.84
C LEU A 79 -16.94 11.99 16.76
N THR A 80 -16.66 11.72 15.48
CA THR A 80 -17.55 12.09 14.36
C THR A 80 -18.72 11.13 14.12
N TYR A 81 -18.77 9.98 14.82
CA TYR A 81 -19.87 9.00 14.75
C TYR A 81 -20.59 8.81 16.11
N SER A 82 -20.44 9.76 17.04
CA SER A 82 -21.21 9.82 18.29
C SER A 82 -22.33 10.84 18.19
#